data_AF-A0A7X8G8P6-F1
#
_entry.id   AF-A0A7X8G8P6-F1
#
_cell.length_a   1.000
_cell.length_b   1.000
_cell.length_c   1.000
_cell.angle_alpha   90.00
_cell.angle_beta   90.00
_cell.angle_gamma   90.00
#
_symmetry.space_group_name_H-M   'P 1'
#
loop_
_entity.id
_entity.type
_entity.pdbx_description
1 polymer ?
#
loop_
_entity_poly.entity_id
_entity_poly.type
_entity_poly.pdbx_seq_one_letter_code
_entity_poly.pdbx_strand_id
1 'polypeptide(L)'
;MNFTPNDLSNIVFRKAFMNGLDENQVYETIQKIIEDYSDYIRELMKASDQIMDLKDRLSHYEKMEETLKKSLILAQQSSADIVDNAEKKASNIITEAQINAKQIIEEANREVVKIQFEAERVKKDLAVYKAKAVNLLNSQLKLIGEIE
;
A
#
# COMPACT_ATOMS: atom_id res chain seq x y z
N MET A 1 31.99 50.82 3.19
CA MET A 1 32.81 50.54 4.39
C MET A 1 34.07 51.38 4.36
N ASN A 2 34.00 52.49 5.06
CA ASN A 2 35.01 53.53 5.25
C ASN A 2 35.85 53.29 6.50
N PHE A 3 35.30 52.67 7.55
CA PHE A 3 36.00 52.40 8.81
C PHE A 3 35.71 51.01 9.38
N THR A 4 36.74 50.39 9.95
CA THR A 4 36.57 49.29 10.92
C THR A 4 36.46 49.83 12.35
N PRO A 5 35.97 49.03 13.33
CA PRO A 5 35.96 49.44 14.73
C PRO A 5 37.34 49.86 15.27
N ASN A 6 38.40 49.23 14.77
CA ASN A 6 39.78 49.60 15.12
C ASN A 6 40.19 50.94 14.49
N ASP A 7 39.77 51.22 13.25
CA ASP A 7 40.05 52.52 12.62
C ASP A 7 39.38 53.65 13.40
N LEU A 8 38.11 53.48 13.81
CA LEU A 8 37.35 54.46 14.61
C LEU A 8 38.02 54.75 15.96
N SER A 9 38.54 53.72 16.62
CA SER A 9 39.22 53.85 17.93
C SER A 9 40.53 54.63 17.84
N ASN A 10 41.14 54.69 16.65
CA ASN A 10 42.43 55.34 16.40
C ASN A 10 42.30 56.70 15.70
N ILE A 11 41.09 57.22 15.47
CA ILE A 11 40.90 58.53 14.84
C ILE A 11 41.39 59.65 15.76
N VAL A 12 42.29 60.48 15.25
CA VAL A 12 42.76 61.70 15.92
C VAL A 12 42.38 62.91 15.08
N PHE A 13 41.57 63.80 15.66
CA PHE A 13 41.15 65.03 15.01
C PHE A 13 42.20 66.14 15.15
N ARG A 14 42.39 66.92 14.08
CA ARG A 14 43.30 68.08 14.10
C ARG A 14 42.75 69.16 15.02
N LYS A 15 43.64 69.93 15.67
CA LYS A 15 43.25 71.08 16.49
C LYS A 15 42.95 72.29 15.61
N ALA A 16 41.88 73.01 15.90
CA ALA A 16 41.55 74.28 15.26
C ALA A 16 42.41 75.44 15.80
N PHE A 17 42.54 76.51 14.99
CA PHE A 17 43.43 77.67 15.26
C PHE A 17 43.01 78.49 16.50
N MET A 18 41.73 78.48 16.86
CA MET A 18 41.21 78.95 18.15
C MET A 18 40.71 77.73 18.91
N ASN A 19 41.35 77.40 20.04
CA ASN A 19 41.05 76.26 20.95
C ASN A 19 39.83 75.40 20.56
N GLY A 20 40.07 74.26 19.89
CA GLY A 20 39.01 73.33 19.47
C GLY A 20 39.52 72.20 18.57
N LEU A 21 38.62 71.35 18.09
CA LEU A 21 38.88 70.37 17.03
C LEU A 21 38.45 70.95 15.68
N ASP A 22 39.03 70.44 14.58
CA ASP A 22 38.61 70.76 13.22
C ASP A 22 37.19 70.20 12.97
N GLU A 23 36.20 71.10 13.05
CA GLU A 23 34.78 70.76 12.92
C GLU A 23 34.46 70.11 11.56
N ASN A 24 35.13 70.51 10.49
CA ASN A 24 34.92 69.93 9.16
C ASN A 24 35.40 68.48 9.12
N GLN A 25 36.57 68.20 9.69
CA GLN A 25 37.10 66.84 9.78
C GLN A 25 36.21 65.94 10.64
N VAL A 26 35.69 66.46 11.76
CA VAL A 26 34.74 65.74 12.62
C VAL A 26 33.45 65.44 11.85
N TYR A 27 32.88 66.43 11.16
CA TYR A 27 31.66 66.27 10.39
C TYR A 27 31.81 65.24 9.26
N GLU A 28 32.87 65.34 8.45
CA GLU A 28 33.15 64.37 7.38
C GLU A 28 33.33 62.94 7.90
N THR A 29 33.99 62.79 9.05
CA THR A 29 34.18 61.48 9.70
C THR A 29 32.84 60.91 10.16
N ILE A 30 32.00 61.73 10.80
CA ILE A 30 30.66 61.33 11.24
C ILE A 30 29.79 60.94 10.04
N GLN A 31 29.82 61.68 8.93
CA GLN A 31 29.06 61.33 7.72
C GLN A 31 29.46 59.96 7.17
N LYS A 32 30.77 59.67 7.10
CA LYS A 32 31.27 58.35 6.65
C LYS A 32 30.89 57.21 7.61
N ILE A 33 30.85 57.47 8.92
CA ILE A 33 30.34 56.51 9.91
C ILE A 33 28.84 56.23 9.70
N ILE A 34 28.06 57.29 9.48
CA ILE A 34 26.62 57.17 9.21
C ILE A 34 26.38 56.36 7.93
N GLU A 35 27.15 56.60 6.88
CA GLU A 35 27.09 55.84 5.63
C GLU A 35 27.36 54.34 5.87
N ASP A 36 28.46 54.01 6.54
CA ASP A 36 28.81 52.62 6.84
C ASP A 36 27.77 51.92 7.71
N TYR A 37 27.22 52.62 8.72
CA TYR A 37 26.20 52.06 9.59
C TYR A 37 24.87 51.86 8.85
N SER A 38 24.54 52.76 7.93
CA SER A 38 23.36 52.64 7.07
C SER A 38 23.50 51.46 6.11
N ASP A 39 24.68 51.26 5.52
CA ASP A 39 24.99 50.10 4.69
C ASP A 39 24.89 48.80 5.48
N TYR A 40 25.47 48.77 6.69
CA TYR A 40 25.40 47.62 7.57
C TYR A 40 23.96 47.25 7.95
N ILE A 41 23.13 48.24 8.30
CA ILE A 41 21.70 48.00 8.59
C ILE A 41 20.99 47.43 7.35
N ARG A 42 21.26 47.97 6.15
CA ARG A 42 20.65 47.46 4.91
C ARG A 42 21.01 46.01 4.64
N GLU A 43 22.28 45.64 4.80
CA GLU A 43 22.72 44.25 4.65
C GLU A 43 22.14 43.33 5.72
N LEU A 44 22.04 43.81 6.98
CA LEU A 44 21.39 43.06 8.06
C LEU A 44 19.92 42.78 7.76
N MET A 45 19.18 43.78 7.24
CA MET A 45 17.79 43.61 6.83
C MET A 45 17.66 42.58 5.71
N LYS A 46 18.49 42.68 4.65
CA LYS A 46 18.48 41.70 3.55
C LYS A 46 18.78 40.28 4.05
N ALA A 47 19.76 40.11 4.93
CA ALA A 47 20.09 38.81 5.50
C ALA A 47 18.94 38.27 6.36
N SER A 48 18.29 39.14 7.15
CA SER A 48 17.10 38.77 7.94
C SER A 48 15.95 38.28 7.04
N ASP A 49 15.67 38.98 5.95
CA ASP A 49 14.63 38.60 4.99
C ASP A 49 14.95 37.25 4.33
N GLN A 50 16.21 37.02 3.94
CA GLN A 50 16.66 35.73 3.40
C GLN A 50 16.53 34.59 4.42
N ILE A 51 16.85 34.84 5.69
CA ILE A 51 16.67 33.85 6.76
C ILE A 51 15.20 33.50 6.94
N MET A 52 14.29 34.47 6.85
CA MET A 52 12.86 34.22 6.93
C MET A 52 12.36 33.36 5.76
N ASP A 53 12.74 33.68 4.52
CA ASP A 53 12.39 32.87 3.34
C ASP A 53 12.91 31.42 3.46
N LEU A 54 14.17 31.26 3.88
CA LEU A 54 14.77 29.94 4.07
C LEU A 54 14.07 29.13 5.16
N LYS A 55 13.65 29.77 6.26
CA LYS A 55 12.88 29.11 7.32
C LYS A 55 11.50 28.66 6.84
N ASP A 56 10.80 29.49 6.07
CA ASP A 56 9.49 29.14 5.53
C ASP A 56 9.60 27.97 4.55
N ARG A 57 10.61 27.99 3.67
CA ARG A 57 10.90 26.87 2.76
C ARG A 57 11.25 25.60 3.51
N LEU A 58 12.08 25.69 4.55
CA LEU A 58 12.42 24.53 5.39
C LEU A 58 11.16 23.93 6.03
N SER A 59 10.29 24.76 6.60
CA SER A 59 9.03 24.27 7.19
C SER A 59 8.13 23.58 6.16
N HIS A 60 8.10 24.09 4.92
CA HIS A 60 7.37 23.44 3.84
C HIS A 60 7.95 22.06 3.51
N TYR A 61 9.29 21.94 3.40
CA TYR A 61 9.95 20.67 3.14
C TYR A 61 9.74 19.66 4.27
N GLU A 62 9.79 20.07 5.54
CA GLU A 62 9.51 19.21 6.69
C GLU A 62 8.08 18.64 6.65
N LYS A 63 7.08 19.48 6.34
CA LYS A 63 5.67 19.04 6.18
C LYS A 63 5.50 18.07 5.01
N MET A 64 6.19 18.34 3.90
CA MET A 64 6.17 17.45 2.73
C MET A 64 6.83 16.11 3.05
N GLU A 65 7.95 16.10 3.76
CA GLU A 65 8.62 14.88 4.22
C GLU A 65 7.71 14.07 5.15
N GLU A 66 7.03 14.71 6.10
CA GLU A 66 6.09 14.04 7.00
C GLU A 66 4.94 13.38 6.21
N THR A 67 4.40 14.09 5.22
CA THR A 67 3.32 13.58 4.36
C THR A 67 3.81 12.41 3.49
N LEU A 68 5.01 12.50 2.92
CA LEU A 68 5.62 11.41 2.16
C LEU A 68 5.84 10.17 3.02
N LYS A 69 6.36 10.34 4.25
CA LYS A 69 6.53 9.24 5.22
C LYS A 69 5.20 8.56 5.54
N LYS A 70 4.15 9.33 5.82
CA LYS A 70 2.80 8.80 6.08
C LYS A 70 2.26 8.03 4.87
N SER A 71 2.36 8.60 3.68
CA SER A 71 1.92 7.95 2.43
C SER A 71 2.68 6.64 2.17
N LEU A 72 3.97 6.60 2.45
CA LEU A 72 4.80 5.40 2.26
C LEU A 72 4.41 4.28 3.23
N ILE A 73 4.13 4.62 4.50
CA ILE A 73 3.61 3.67 5.49
C ILE A 73 2.25 3.13 5.05
N LEU A 74 1.33 4.00 4.61
CA LEU A 74 0.02 3.59 4.13
C LEU A 74 0.12 2.68 2.90
N ALA A 75 1.00 2.99 1.96
CA ALA A 75 1.25 2.15 0.79
C ALA A 75 1.78 0.76 1.17
N GLN A 76 2.70 0.69 2.15
CA GLN A 76 3.21 -0.57 2.68
C GLN A 76 2.12 -1.39 3.37
N GLN A 77 1.32 -0.77 4.23
CA GLN A 77 0.19 -1.42 4.91
C GLN A 77 -0.84 -1.94 3.90
N SER A 78 -1.25 -1.11 2.95
CA SER A 78 -2.19 -1.51 1.89
C SER A 78 -1.64 -2.65 1.04
N SER A 79 -0.34 -2.64 0.72
CA SER A 79 0.28 -3.73 -0.03
C SER A 79 0.27 -5.04 0.76
N ALA A 80 0.57 -4.99 2.07
CA ALA A 80 0.51 -6.15 2.94
C ALA A 80 -0.93 -6.70 3.05
N ASP A 81 -1.92 -5.81 3.23
CA ASP A 81 -3.34 -6.19 3.29
C ASP A 81 -3.83 -6.83 1.99
N ILE A 82 -3.36 -6.36 0.83
CA ILE A 82 -3.69 -6.96 -0.48
C ILE A 82 -3.15 -8.40 -0.55
N VAL A 83 -1.90 -8.61 -0.12
CA VAL A 83 -1.27 -9.95 -0.13
C VAL A 83 -2.00 -10.90 0.82
N ASP A 84 -2.22 -10.50 2.07
CA ASP A 84 -2.94 -11.32 3.07
C ASP A 84 -4.36 -11.67 2.60
N ASN A 85 -5.09 -10.72 2.02
CA ASN A 85 -6.42 -10.99 1.45
C ASN A 85 -6.37 -11.93 0.25
N ALA A 86 -5.35 -11.82 -0.61
CA ALA A 86 -5.17 -12.72 -1.75
C ALA A 86 -4.87 -14.15 -1.28
N GLU A 87 -4.00 -14.31 -0.28
CA GLU A 87 -3.68 -15.61 0.32
C GLU A 87 -4.91 -16.26 0.97
N LYS A 88 -5.69 -15.50 1.76
CA LYS A 88 -6.94 -15.96 2.35
C LYS A 88 -7.96 -16.40 1.29
N LYS A 89 -8.13 -15.60 0.23
CA LYS A 89 -9.03 -15.95 -0.89
C LYS A 89 -8.56 -17.22 -1.59
N ALA A 90 -7.27 -17.36 -1.86
CA ALA A 90 -6.71 -18.57 -2.48
C ALA A 90 -6.96 -19.80 -1.60
N SER A 91 -6.71 -19.71 -0.29
CA SER A 91 -6.99 -20.79 0.66
C SER A 91 -8.48 -21.18 0.69
N ASN A 92 -9.38 -20.20 0.66
CA ASN A 92 -10.82 -20.44 0.62
C ASN A 92 -11.24 -21.13 -0.67
N ILE A 93 -10.74 -20.69 -1.83
CA ILE A 93 -11.03 -21.31 -3.13
C ILE A 93 -10.57 -22.78 -3.14
N ILE A 94 -9.37 -23.06 -2.62
CA ILE A 94 -8.86 -24.44 -2.53
C ILE A 94 -9.75 -25.28 -1.62
N THR A 95 -10.13 -24.75 -0.46
CA THR A 95 -10.99 -25.45 0.50
C THR A 95 -12.37 -25.74 -0.09
N GLU A 96 -12.99 -24.77 -0.76
CA GLU A 96 -14.28 -24.93 -1.41
C GLU A 96 -14.21 -25.95 -2.55
N ALA A 97 -13.16 -25.89 -3.38
CA ALA A 97 -12.93 -26.88 -4.44
C ALA A 97 -12.78 -28.30 -3.88
N GLN A 98 -12.07 -28.47 -2.75
CA GLN A 98 -11.93 -29.76 -2.08
C GLN A 98 -13.27 -30.29 -1.55
N ILE A 99 -14.09 -29.42 -0.93
CA ILE A 99 -15.43 -29.79 -0.44
C ILE A 99 -16.32 -30.22 -1.61
N ASN A 100 -16.36 -29.45 -2.69
CA ASN A 100 -17.15 -29.75 -3.88
C ASN A 100 -16.70 -31.06 -4.54
N ALA A 101 -15.39 -31.27 -4.68
CA ALA A 101 -14.84 -32.52 -5.22
C ALA A 101 -15.25 -33.73 -4.37
N LYS A 102 -15.20 -33.60 -3.03
CA LYS A 102 -15.63 -34.67 -2.12
C LYS A 102 -17.12 -34.97 -2.28
N GLN A 103 -17.97 -33.94 -2.40
CA GLN A 103 -19.41 -34.12 -2.63
C GLN A 103 -19.70 -34.85 -3.94
N ILE A 104 -19.02 -34.48 -5.03
CA ILE A 104 -19.15 -35.14 -6.33
C ILE A 104 -18.77 -36.63 -6.23
N ILE A 105 -17.67 -36.95 -5.55
CA ILE A 105 -17.23 -38.33 -5.35
C ILE A 105 -18.25 -39.12 -4.52
N GLU A 106 -18.77 -38.54 -3.45
CA GLU A 106 -19.80 -39.17 -2.62
C GLU A 106 -21.09 -39.44 -3.40
N GLU A 107 -21.52 -38.49 -4.22
CA GLU A 107 -22.71 -38.65 -5.08
C GLU A 107 -22.49 -39.73 -6.14
N ALA A 108 -21.35 -39.73 -6.82
CA ALA A 108 -20.99 -40.77 -7.78
C ALA A 108 -20.98 -42.16 -7.14
N ASN A 109 -20.41 -42.29 -5.94
CA ASN A 109 -20.40 -43.55 -5.20
C ASN A 109 -21.82 -44.02 -4.83
N ARG A 110 -22.70 -43.11 -4.43
CA ARG A 110 -24.12 -43.43 -4.15
C ARG A 110 -24.82 -43.96 -5.41
N GLU A 111 -24.62 -43.32 -6.55
CA GLU A 111 -25.22 -43.76 -7.82
C GLU A 111 -24.66 -45.12 -8.26
N VAL A 112 -23.35 -45.37 -8.10
CA VAL A 112 -22.75 -46.68 -8.39
C VAL A 112 -23.42 -47.79 -7.56
N VAL A 113 -23.59 -47.58 -6.25
CA VAL A 113 -24.24 -48.57 -5.37
C VAL A 113 -25.68 -48.82 -5.80
N LYS A 114 -26.42 -47.76 -6.16
CA LYS A 114 -27.79 -47.87 -6.64
C LYS A 114 -27.88 -48.67 -7.94
N ILE A 115 -27.03 -48.37 -8.92
CA ILE A 115 -26.98 -49.10 -10.19
C ILE A 115 -26.64 -50.58 -9.97
N GLN A 116 -25.69 -50.88 -9.07
CA GLN A 116 -25.37 -52.27 -8.72
C GLN A 116 -26.57 -53.01 -8.15
N PHE A 117 -27.31 -52.38 -7.24
CA PHE A 117 -28.52 -52.96 -6.67
C PHE A 117 -29.61 -53.19 -7.73
N GLU A 118 -29.84 -52.22 -8.61
CA GLU A 118 -30.79 -52.35 -9.72
C GLU A 118 -30.39 -53.46 -10.70
N ALA A 119 -29.09 -53.58 -11.02
CA ALA A 119 -28.57 -54.64 -11.89
C ALA A 119 -28.81 -56.04 -11.29
N GLU A 120 -28.53 -56.23 -10.00
CA GLU A 120 -28.79 -57.50 -9.32
C GLU A 120 -30.29 -57.81 -9.24
N ARG A 121 -31.14 -56.80 -9.03
CA ARG A 121 -32.60 -56.96 -9.09
C ARG A 121 -33.06 -57.45 -10.46
N VAL A 122 -32.59 -56.82 -11.54
CA VAL A 122 -32.95 -57.20 -12.92
C VAL A 122 -32.47 -58.61 -13.26
N LYS A 123 -31.25 -59.00 -12.83
CA LYS A 123 -30.76 -60.38 -13.00
C LYS A 123 -31.68 -61.39 -12.31
N LYS A 124 -32.13 -61.09 -11.08
CA LYS A 124 -33.05 -61.96 -10.34
C LYS A 124 -34.41 -62.06 -11.03
N ASP A 125 -34.96 -60.93 -11.49
CA ASP A 125 -36.24 -60.90 -12.20
C ASP A 125 -36.16 -61.72 -13.51
N LEU A 126 -35.05 -61.62 -14.24
CA LEU A 126 -34.79 -62.41 -15.45
C LEU A 126 -34.71 -63.92 -15.14
N ALA A 127 -34.01 -64.31 -14.06
CA ALA A 127 -33.93 -65.71 -13.64
C ALA A 127 -35.31 -66.29 -13.30
N VAL A 128 -36.14 -65.53 -12.57
CA VAL A 128 -37.52 -65.90 -12.24
C VAL A 128 -38.37 -66.02 -13.50
N TYR A 129 -38.27 -65.07 -14.43
CA TYR A 129 -38.98 -65.12 -15.71
C TYR A 129 -38.59 -66.36 -16.52
N LYS A 130 -37.29 -66.65 -16.64
CA LYS A 130 -36.79 -67.82 -17.35
C LYS A 130 -37.34 -69.12 -16.76
N ALA A 131 -37.34 -69.27 -15.43
CA ALA A 131 -37.90 -70.44 -14.76
C ALA A 131 -39.41 -70.61 -15.06
N LYS A 132 -40.18 -69.52 -15.03
CA LYS A 132 -41.61 -69.53 -15.37
C LYS A 132 -41.84 -69.93 -16.83
N ALA A 133 -41.06 -69.38 -17.76
CA ALA A 133 -41.17 -69.69 -19.19
C ALA A 133 -40.86 -71.16 -19.47
N VAL A 134 -39.77 -71.69 -18.90
CA VAL A 134 -39.41 -73.12 -19.02
C VAL A 134 -40.51 -74.02 -18.46
N ASN A 135 -41.04 -73.70 -17.28
CA ASN A 135 -42.14 -74.47 -16.69
C ASN A 135 -43.41 -74.44 -17.56
N LEU A 136 -43.75 -73.28 -18.12
CA LEU A 136 -44.89 -73.16 -19.04
C LEU A 136 -44.70 -74.05 -20.28
N LEU A 137 -43.54 -73.99 -20.92
CA LEU A 137 -43.22 -74.81 -22.10
C LEU A 137 -43.27 -76.30 -21.79
N ASN A 138 -42.70 -76.73 -20.66
CA ASN A 138 -42.76 -78.13 -20.23
C ASN A 138 -44.19 -78.60 -19.99
N SER A 139 -45.03 -77.78 -19.35
CA SER A 139 -46.45 -78.10 -19.16
C SER A 139 -47.20 -78.23 -20.50
N GLN A 140 -46.91 -77.37 -21.48
CA GLN A 140 -47.51 -77.46 -22.82
C GLN A 140 -47.03 -78.71 -23.58
N LEU A 141 -45.74 -79.05 -23.49
CA LEU A 141 -45.21 -80.28 -24.08
C LEU A 141 -45.87 -81.53 -23.48
N LYS A 142 -46.08 -81.55 -22.16
CA LYS A 142 -46.73 -82.66 -21.47
C LYS A 142 -48.17 -82.85 -21.93
N LEU A 143 -48.93 -81.77 -22.09
CA LEU A 143 -50.30 -81.82 -22.62
C LEU A 143 -50.35 -82.41 -24.03
N ILE A 144 -49.41 -82.07 -24.91
CA ILE A 144 -49.34 -82.64 -26.26
C ILE A 144 -49.05 -84.14 -26.23
N GLY A 145 -48.13 -84.58 -25.36
CA GLY A 145 -47.79 -86.00 -25.23
C GLY A 145 -48.91 -86.89 -24.65
N GLU A 146 -49.93 -86.30 -24.01
CA GLU A 146 -51.12 -87.01 -23.52
C GLU A 146 -52.23 -87.15 -24.58
N ILE A 147 -52.05 -86.55 -25.77
CA ILE A 147 -53.02 -86.57 -26.88
C ILE A 147 -52.75 -87.73 -27.88
N GLU A 148 -51.65 -88.48 -27.71
CA GLU A 148 -51.39 -89.77 -28.39
C GLU A 148 -52.00 -90.96 -27.63
#